data_AF-A0A9C9X494-F1
#
_entry.id   AF-A0A9C9X494-F1
#
_cell.length_a   1.000
_cell.length_b   1.000
_cell.length_c   1.000
_cell.angle_alpha   90.00
_cell.angle_beta   90.00
_cell.angle_gamma   90.00
#
_symmetry.space_group_name_H-M   'P 1'
#
loop_
_entity.id
_entity.type
_entity.pdbx_description
1 polymer ?
#
loop_
_entity_poly.entity_id
_entity_poly.type
_entity_poly.pdbx_seq_one_letter_code
_entity_poly.pdbx_strand_id
1 'polypeptide(L)'
;YAMEDLTLYLVSNLSGVTEELVREKISDRLQCKLDIRQNLSRKAVADLLRKAGVVVCSSWYEGFSLPVLEAMACGTPVITTNNMGAESFVKDGQNGAVVTYGNVREFGEKIIDALINPQKYRNQVLNAAETALEFNMQNSFRHFTETYQALLGTSFDENRLKQTGKQFVRLTGEMDKIKAEIQKRRKAVSANQSTKRTPLVSIVILTFNQLSYTRKCLESIEKYTRDVKHEVILVDNASKDGTVPFLKKWVKKHPHSRLIVNSENRGYAGGNNQGIKAAHGDYVLLLNNDVEVTPGWLSRMVRVMEQFPELGIVGPMTNYIAGPQKDETSTYTTNEGLLEHARIRAEKYSGKAREAAKIVGFAMLVKKTVFESIGVLDERFGRGNYEDDDFCLRASLKGFKLAIVLDSFIHHYGSKSFHGNNIDYEQSLKENNRVFLEKWKEIQPAHPIYLTHLLERSRFDEEEGNFSAALESIRQAFVLAPGEREIHWRYLELLELTDDEEAYARLLIDYVQKYPKDADGLNKLGVFRWT
;
A
#
# COMPACT_ATOMS: atom_id res chain seq x y z
N TYR A 1 0.17 -20.48 13.51
CA TYR A 1 1.06 -21.48 14.12
C TYR A 1 1.07 -21.25 15.61
N ALA A 2 1.04 -22.31 16.40
CA ALA A 2 1.23 -22.20 17.84
C ALA A 2 2.73 -22.01 18.11
N MET A 3 3.11 -21.32 19.19
CA MET A 3 4.52 -21.04 19.51
C MET A 3 5.35 -22.32 19.68
N GLU A 4 4.71 -23.41 20.08
CA GLU A 4 5.27 -24.77 20.22
C GLU A 4 5.78 -25.39 18.90
N ASP A 5 5.33 -24.88 17.75
CA ASP A 5 5.78 -25.30 16.43
C ASP A 5 7.11 -24.65 16.02
N LEU A 6 7.52 -23.56 16.71
CA LEU A 6 8.73 -22.82 16.38
C LEU A 6 9.96 -23.45 17.03
N THR A 7 11.08 -23.42 16.31
CA THR A 7 12.40 -23.78 16.84
C THR A 7 13.32 -22.57 16.77
N LEU A 8 13.77 -22.10 17.92
CA LEU A 8 14.81 -21.08 18.05
C LEU A 8 16.18 -21.77 18.05
N TYR A 9 16.99 -21.46 17.03
CA TYR A 9 18.37 -21.91 16.96
C TYR A 9 19.30 -20.85 17.56
N LEU A 10 20.05 -21.22 18.60
CA LEU A 10 21.05 -20.34 19.20
C LEU A 10 22.44 -20.92 18.93
N VAL A 11 23.25 -20.17 18.18
CA VAL A 11 24.62 -20.58 17.82
C VAL A 11 25.61 -19.72 18.61
N SER A 12 26.50 -20.35 19.36
CA SER A 12 27.48 -19.63 20.19
C SER A 12 28.83 -20.34 20.23
N ASN A 13 29.92 -19.57 20.29
CA ASN A 13 31.27 -20.06 20.61
C ASN A 13 31.75 -19.57 21.99
N LEU A 14 30.85 -19.01 22.82
CA LEU A 14 31.20 -18.50 24.14
C LEU A 14 31.32 -19.65 25.14
N SER A 15 32.52 -19.82 25.70
CA SER A 15 32.75 -20.66 26.86
C SER A 15 32.06 -20.06 28.09
N GLY A 16 31.16 -20.80 28.74
CA GLY A 16 30.51 -20.40 30.00
C GLY A 16 29.03 -20.02 29.90
N VAL A 17 28.45 -19.95 28.69
CA VAL A 17 26.99 -19.92 28.54
C VAL A 17 26.48 -21.37 28.63
N THR A 18 25.92 -21.75 29.77
CA THR A 18 25.35 -23.09 29.95
C THR A 18 24.00 -23.18 29.23
N GLU A 19 23.72 -24.35 28.66
CA GLU A 19 22.43 -24.64 28.02
C GLU A 19 21.26 -24.41 28.98
N GLU A 20 21.49 -24.66 30.27
CA GLU A 20 20.55 -24.46 31.37
C GLU A 20 20.15 -22.97 31.53
N LEU A 21 21.13 -22.06 31.53
CA LEU A 21 20.89 -20.61 31.64
C LEU A 21 20.07 -20.05 30.47
N VAL A 22 20.30 -20.57 29.26
CA VAL A 22 19.58 -20.16 28.06
C VAL A 22 18.16 -20.75 28.09
N ARG A 23 18.00 -22.00 28.51
CA ARG A 23 16.69 -22.65 28.63
C ARG A 23 15.79 -21.94 29.65
N GLU A 24 16.30 -21.65 30.84
CA GLU A 24 15.57 -20.97 31.93
C GLU A 24 15.09 -19.56 31.52
N LYS A 25 15.94 -18.79 30.81
CA LYS A 25 15.62 -17.39 30.50
C LYS A 25 14.84 -17.17 29.21
N ILE A 26 14.97 -18.07 28.24
CA ILE A 26 14.49 -17.86 26.86
C ILE A 26 13.41 -18.87 26.47
N SER A 27 13.60 -20.17 26.72
CA SER A 27 12.67 -21.21 26.26
C SER A 27 11.33 -21.15 26.99
N ASP A 28 11.36 -21.05 28.32
CA ASP A 28 10.15 -21.07 29.16
C ASP A 28 9.28 -19.80 28.95
N ARG A 29 9.91 -18.68 28.57
CA ARG A 29 9.20 -17.41 28.29
C ARG A 29 8.62 -17.35 26.89
N LEU A 30 9.24 -18.01 25.91
CA LEU A 30 8.82 -17.97 24.50
C LEU A 30 7.91 -19.14 24.09
N GLN A 31 7.79 -20.18 24.93
CA GLN A 31 6.98 -21.37 24.66
C GLN A 31 7.31 -22.03 23.30
N CYS A 32 8.58 -21.98 22.88
CA CYS A 32 9.08 -22.57 21.64
C CYS A 32 10.20 -23.59 21.92
N LYS A 33 10.54 -24.41 20.92
CA LYS A 33 11.66 -25.36 21.01
C LYS A 33 12.99 -24.60 20.92
N LEU A 34 13.95 -24.95 21.78
CA LEU A 34 15.29 -24.36 21.76
C LEU A 34 16.35 -25.41 21.34
N ASP A 35 17.11 -25.09 20.30
CA ASP A 35 18.24 -25.86 19.81
C ASP A 35 19.53 -25.02 19.89
N ILE A 36 20.42 -25.38 20.82
CA ILE A 36 21.68 -24.68 21.04
C ILE A 36 22.81 -25.43 20.34
N ARG A 37 23.58 -24.72 19.53
CA ARG A 37 24.72 -25.27 18.78
C ARG A 37 25.99 -24.51 19.13
N GLN A 38 27.08 -25.24 19.32
CA GLN A 38 28.39 -24.66 19.61
C GLN A 38 29.45 -25.19 18.65
N ASN A 39 30.49 -24.39 18.43
CA ASN A 39 31.69 -24.77 17.65
C ASN A 39 31.35 -25.29 16.24
N LEU A 40 30.35 -24.70 15.59
CA LEU A 40 29.94 -25.10 14.25
C LEU A 40 31.01 -24.74 13.23
N SER A 41 31.28 -25.68 12.31
CA SER A 41 32.08 -25.37 11.12
C SER A 41 31.35 -24.38 10.21
N ARG A 42 32.07 -23.66 9.34
CA ARG A 42 31.47 -22.74 8.35
C ARG A 42 30.39 -23.40 7.51
N LYS A 43 30.60 -24.66 7.11
CA LYS A 43 29.61 -25.44 6.35
C LYS A 43 28.37 -25.72 7.18
N ALA A 44 28.52 -26.08 8.45
CA ALA A 44 27.41 -26.34 9.35
C ALA A 44 26.59 -25.07 9.64
N VAL A 45 27.24 -23.90 9.75
CA VAL A 45 26.55 -22.60 9.85
C VAL A 45 25.74 -22.33 8.59
N ALA A 46 26.34 -22.47 7.40
CA ALA A 46 25.63 -22.25 6.14
C ALA A 46 24.43 -23.21 5.96
N ASP A 47 24.59 -24.49 6.33
CA ASP A 47 23.52 -25.48 6.26
C ASP A 47 22.40 -25.18 7.27
N LEU A 48 22.73 -24.58 8.42
CA LEU A 48 21.73 -24.12 9.39
C LEU A 48 20.97 -22.89 8.90
N LEU A 49 21.68 -21.89 8.36
CA LEU A 49 21.07 -20.69 7.80
C LEU A 49 20.06 -21.06 6.71
N ARG A 50 20.42 -21.93 5.76
CA ARG A 50 19.51 -22.42 4.70
C ARG A 50 18.26 -23.14 5.22
N LYS A 51 18.30 -23.69 6.45
CA LYS A 51 17.16 -24.37 7.08
C LYS A 51 16.30 -23.41 7.89
N ALA A 52 16.84 -22.25 8.28
CA ALA A 52 16.09 -21.26 9.04
C ALA A 52 14.99 -20.63 8.16
N GLY A 53 13.82 -20.41 8.75
CA GLY A 53 12.74 -19.70 8.06
C GLY A 53 13.01 -18.19 7.95
N VAL A 54 13.75 -17.64 8.90
CA VAL A 54 14.19 -16.24 8.93
C VAL A 54 15.40 -16.11 9.86
N VAL A 55 16.32 -15.21 9.53
CA VAL A 55 17.45 -14.82 10.39
C VAL A 55 17.19 -13.41 10.92
N VAL A 56 17.49 -13.24 12.20
CA VAL A 56 17.06 -12.08 12.97
C VAL A 56 18.27 -11.46 13.67
N CYS A 57 18.51 -10.17 13.44
CA CYS A 57 19.53 -9.38 14.13
C CYS A 57 18.84 -8.25 14.91
N SER A 58 18.76 -8.40 16.23
CA SER A 58 18.07 -7.46 17.13
C SER A 58 19.02 -6.48 17.83
N SER A 59 20.30 -6.45 17.44
CA SER A 59 21.34 -5.66 18.08
C SER A 59 21.05 -4.16 18.00
N TRP A 60 21.42 -3.39 19.03
CA TRP A 60 21.38 -1.92 18.93
C TRP A 60 22.44 -1.37 17.96
N TYR A 61 23.60 -2.03 17.95
CA TYR A 61 24.76 -1.63 17.18
C TYR A 61 25.46 -2.86 16.62
N GLU A 62 25.82 -2.80 15.35
CA GLU A 62 26.70 -3.74 14.67
C GLU A 62 27.76 -2.95 13.93
N GLY A 63 29.03 -3.35 14.03
CA GLY A 63 30.09 -2.76 13.22
C GLY A 63 29.88 -3.10 11.74
N PHE A 64 30.06 -4.37 11.39
CA PHE A 64 29.66 -4.91 10.10
C PHE A 64 28.99 -6.27 10.33
N SER A 65 27.70 -6.37 10.03
CA SER A 65 26.88 -7.52 10.43
C SER A 65 27.08 -8.72 9.47
N LEU A 66 28.17 -9.46 9.66
CA LEU A 66 28.47 -10.66 8.88
C LEU A 66 27.36 -11.73 8.94
N PRO A 67 26.74 -12.04 10.10
CA PRO A 67 25.69 -13.07 10.15
C PRO A 67 24.49 -12.76 9.26
N VAL A 68 24.10 -11.49 9.17
CA VAL A 68 23.01 -11.04 8.28
C VAL A 68 23.43 -11.25 6.83
N LEU A 69 24.64 -10.82 6.46
CA LEU A 69 25.17 -10.97 5.11
C LEU A 69 25.32 -12.46 4.70
N GLU A 70 25.75 -13.32 5.61
CA GLU A 70 25.85 -14.77 5.41
C GLU A 70 24.47 -15.40 5.21
N ALA A 71 23.45 -14.96 5.96
CA ALA A 71 22.07 -15.38 5.77
C ALA A 71 21.52 -14.96 4.40
N MET A 72 21.81 -13.74 3.96
CA MET A 72 21.48 -13.24 2.62
C MET A 72 22.12 -14.13 1.53
N ALA A 73 23.42 -14.47 1.69
CA ALA A 73 24.14 -15.36 0.78
C ALA A 73 23.56 -16.80 0.78
N CYS A 74 23.03 -17.25 1.91
CA CYS A 74 22.37 -18.55 2.04
C CYS A 74 20.94 -18.57 1.50
N GLY A 75 20.41 -17.44 1.03
CA GLY A 75 19.04 -17.34 0.52
C GLY A 75 17.99 -17.41 1.63
N THR A 76 18.32 -16.88 2.81
CA THR A 76 17.44 -16.85 3.97
C THR A 76 16.87 -15.44 4.16
N PRO A 77 15.56 -15.26 4.43
CA PRO A 77 15.01 -13.97 4.79
C PRO A 77 15.76 -13.37 5.98
N VAL A 78 16.03 -12.06 5.94
CA VAL A 78 16.72 -11.35 7.01
C VAL A 78 15.88 -10.21 7.55
N ILE A 79 15.83 -10.09 8.87
CA ILE A 79 15.22 -8.99 9.61
C ILE A 79 16.29 -8.44 10.53
N THR A 80 16.59 -7.15 10.39
CA THR A 80 17.58 -6.46 11.21
C THR A 80 16.98 -5.21 11.83
N THR A 81 17.55 -4.76 12.93
CA THR A 81 17.37 -3.40 13.43
C THR A 81 18.17 -2.39 12.60
N ASN A 82 17.87 -1.11 12.78
CA ASN A 82 18.66 0.03 12.31
C ASN A 82 19.98 0.17 13.10
N ASN A 83 20.84 -0.85 13.00
CA ASN A 83 22.04 -1.04 13.83
C ASN A 83 23.33 -0.52 13.20
N MET A 84 23.22 0.46 12.29
CA MET A 84 24.32 1.03 11.50
C MET A 84 24.94 0.04 10.50
N GLY A 85 25.68 -0.96 10.98
CA GLY A 85 26.44 -1.89 10.14
C GLY A 85 25.59 -2.59 9.09
N ALA A 86 24.43 -3.12 9.48
CA ALA A 86 23.53 -3.79 8.52
C ALA A 86 22.83 -2.80 7.57
N GLU A 87 22.61 -1.54 7.95
CA GLU A 87 21.96 -0.54 7.08
C GLU A 87 22.77 -0.21 5.83
N SER A 88 24.08 -0.46 5.88
CA SER A 88 24.97 -0.28 4.73
C SER A 88 24.58 -1.17 3.55
N PHE A 89 23.96 -2.34 3.79
CA PHE A 89 23.59 -3.29 2.74
C PHE A 89 22.14 -3.81 2.80
N VAL A 90 21.45 -3.73 3.95
CA VAL A 90 20.03 -4.07 4.05
C VAL A 90 19.18 -2.83 3.78
N LYS A 91 18.29 -2.93 2.78
CA LYS A 91 17.32 -1.91 2.40
C LYS A 91 15.92 -2.47 2.63
N ASP A 92 15.19 -1.83 3.56
CA ASP A 92 13.87 -2.28 3.99
C ASP A 92 12.92 -2.48 2.80
N GLY A 93 12.25 -3.64 2.78
CA GLY A 93 11.32 -4.04 1.74
C GLY A 93 11.97 -4.47 0.42
N GLN A 94 13.27 -4.26 0.22
CA GLN A 94 13.97 -4.55 -1.05
C GLN A 94 14.76 -5.85 -1.00
N ASN A 95 15.63 -6.01 -0.01
CA ASN A 95 16.52 -7.18 0.14
C ASN A 95 16.56 -7.72 1.58
N GLY A 96 15.70 -7.19 2.44
CA GLY A 96 15.52 -7.59 3.83
C GLY A 96 14.52 -6.65 4.50
N ALA A 97 14.30 -6.85 5.79
CA ALA A 97 13.51 -5.94 6.59
C ALA A 97 14.40 -5.18 7.59
N VAL A 98 14.16 -3.88 7.72
CA VAL A 98 14.73 -3.05 8.76
C VAL A 98 13.62 -2.65 9.72
N VAL A 99 13.90 -2.71 11.02
CA VAL A 99 12.98 -2.33 12.10
C VAL A 99 13.69 -1.32 13.00
N THR A 100 12.96 -0.36 13.54
CA THR A 100 13.54 0.55 14.53
C THR A 100 13.92 -0.21 15.80
N TYR A 101 15.15 -0.05 16.28
CA TYR A 101 15.62 -0.65 17.52
C TYR A 101 14.66 -0.29 18.68
N GLY A 102 14.31 -1.30 19.48
CA GLY A 102 13.34 -1.16 20.57
C GLY A 102 11.86 -1.32 20.16
N ASN A 103 11.53 -1.34 18.85
CA ASN A 103 10.17 -1.63 18.38
C ASN A 103 9.89 -3.14 18.36
N VAL A 104 9.68 -3.71 19.55
CA VAL A 104 9.48 -5.17 19.73
C VAL A 104 8.26 -5.69 18.95
N ARG A 105 7.19 -4.89 18.85
CA ARG A 105 5.95 -5.28 18.17
C ARG A 105 6.17 -5.46 16.67
N GLU A 106 6.72 -4.45 16.01
CA GLU A 106 7.01 -4.50 14.57
C GLU A 106 7.99 -5.65 14.28
N PHE A 107 8.99 -5.84 15.14
CA PHE A 107 9.95 -6.92 15.01
C PHE A 107 9.28 -8.30 15.03
N GLY A 108 8.37 -8.52 15.98
CA GLY A 108 7.58 -9.75 16.07
C GLY A 108 6.66 -9.96 14.87
N GLU A 109 5.96 -8.92 14.42
CA GLU A 109 5.08 -8.96 13.25
C GLU A 109 5.85 -9.36 11.98
N LYS A 110 7.03 -8.77 11.74
CA LYS A 110 7.87 -9.11 10.58
C LYS A 110 8.42 -10.54 10.66
N ILE A 111 8.79 -11.03 11.85
CA ILE A 111 9.24 -12.43 12.05
C ILE A 111 8.11 -13.39 11.68
N ILE A 112 6.91 -13.15 12.20
CA ILE A 112 5.74 -14.00 11.93
C ILE A 112 5.41 -13.96 10.43
N ASP A 113 5.36 -12.78 9.81
CA ASP A 113 5.07 -12.63 8.38
C ASP A 113 6.08 -13.39 7.51
N ALA A 114 7.39 -13.32 7.83
CA ALA A 114 8.42 -14.07 7.12
C ALA A 114 8.23 -15.59 7.21
N LEU A 115 7.80 -16.09 8.37
CA LEU A 115 7.58 -17.51 8.61
C LEU A 115 6.32 -18.05 7.93
N ILE A 116 5.22 -17.28 7.94
CA ILE A 116 3.92 -17.75 7.43
C ILE A 116 3.71 -17.40 5.95
N ASN A 117 4.37 -16.36 5.44
CA ASN A 117 4.28 -15.91 4.06
C ASN A 117 5.63 -15.99 3.32
N PRO A 118 6.35 -17.15 3.31
CA PRO A 118 7.69 -17.25 2.72
C PRO A 118 7.72 -16.92 1.22
N GLN A 119 6.57 -17.00 0.55
CA GLN A 119 6.39 -16.61 -0.85
C GLN A 119 6.59 -15.11 -1.09
N LYS A 120 6.14 -14.27 -0.14
CA LYS A 120 6.25 -12.79 -0.20
C LYS A 120 7.71 -12.35 -0.22
N TYR A 121 8.57 -13.08 0.48
CA TYR A 121 9.98 -12.76 0.66
C TYR A 121 10.89 -13.33 -0.44
N ARG A 122 10.37 -14.12 -1.39
CA ARG A 122 11.20 -14.76 -2.43
C ARG A 122 12.03 -13.77 -3.25
N ASN A 123 11.41 -12.66 -3.67
CA ASN A 123 12.13 -11.63 -4.42
C ASN A 123 13.15 -10.90 -3.55
N GLN A 124 12.79 -10.61 -2.29
CA GLN A 124 13.73 -10.00 -1.34
C GLN A 124 14.94 -10.90 -1.11
N VAL A 125 14.74 -12.21 -0.96
CA VAL A 125 15.81 -13.21 -0.80
C VAL A 125 16.72 -13.28 -2.04
N LEU A 126 16.17 -13.19 -3.25
CA LEU A 126 16.98 -13.15 -4.47
C LEU A 126 17.80 -11.85 -4.55
N ASN A 127 17.20 -10.72 -4.21
CA ASN A 127 17.91 -9.44 -4.14
C ASN A 127 18.98 -9.46 -3.04
N ALA A 128 18.69 -10.11 -1.91
CA ALA A 128 19.62 -10.29 -0.81
C ALA A 128 20.85 -11.09 -1.23
N ALA A 129 20.65 -12.19 -1.96
CA ALA A 129 21.74 -12.99 -2.50
C ALA A 129 22.60 -12.18 -3.49
N GLU A 130 22.00 -11.32 -4.33
CA GLU A 130 22.75 -10.41 -5.21
C GLU A 130 23.55 -9.38 -4.43
N THR A 131 22.94 -8.74 -3.42
CA THR A 131 23.66 -7.82 -2.53
C THR A 131 24.82 -8.52 -1.85
N ALA A 132 24.65 -9.74 -1.34
CA ALA A 132 25.73 -10.49 -0.70
C ALA A 132 26.91 -10.78 -1.64
N LEU A 133 26.67 -10.90 -2.95
CA LEU A 133 27.75 -11.03 -3.94
C LEU A 133 28.61 -9.77 -4.06
N GLU A 134 28.15 -8.60 -3.63
CA GLU A 134 28.96 -7.37 -3.65
C GLU A 134 30.04 -7.37 -2.57
N PHE A 135 29.81 -8.09 -1.47
CA PHE A 135 30.68 -8.09 -0.27
C PHE A 135 31.64 -9.28 -0.21
N ASN A 136 31.96 -9.87 -1.37
CA ASN A 136 32.97 -10.93 -1.44
C ASN A 136 34.39 -10.34 -1.48
N MET A 137 35.36 -11.17 -1.11
CA MET A 137 36.78 -10.80 -1.04
C MET A 137 37.31 -10.09 -2.31
N GLN A 138 36.88 -10.50 -3.51
CA GLN A 138 37.36 -9.90 -4.76
C GLN A 138 36.79 -8.50 -4.98
N ASN A 139 35.49 -8.32 -4.74
CA ASN A 139 34.84 -7.03 -4.90
C ASN A 139 35.31 -6.06 -3.82
N SER A 140 35.49 -6.53 -2.57
CA SER A 140 36.12 -5.72 -1.52
C SER A 140 37.55 -5.33 -1.91
N PHE A 141 38.35 -6.27 -2.41
CA PHE A 141 39.71 -5.97 -2.87
C PHE A 141 39.74 -4.94 -3.99
N ARG A 142 38.85 -5.09 -5.00
CA ARG A 142 38.70 -4.13 -6.10
C ARG A 142 38.31 -2.75 -5.56
N HIS A 143 37.29 -2.68 -4.71
CA HIS A 143 36.80 -1.45 -4.13
C HIS A 143 37.88 -0.72 -3.32
N PHE A 144 38.64 -1.45 -2.49
CA PHE A 144 39.78 -0.85 -1.78
C PHE A 144 40.85 -0.38 -2.76
N THR A 145 41.21 -1.18 -3.75
CA THR A 145 42.24 -0.83 -4.74
C THR A 145 41.85 0.44 -5.49
N GLU A 146 40.65 0.51 -6.05
CA GLU A 146 40.12 1.69 -6.75
C GLU A 146 40.08 2.92 -5.84
N THR A 147 39.62 2.74 -4.60
CA THR A 147 39.56 3.83 -3.61
C THR A 147 40.95 4.37 -3.29
N TYR A 148 41.93 3.51 -3.05
CA TYR A 148 43.31 3.93 -2.80
C TYR A 148 43.97 4.54 -4.03
N GLN A 149 43.72 4.03 -5.24
CA GLN A 149 44.20 4.64 -6.48
C GLN A 149 43.65 6.06 -6.65
N ALA A 150 42.36 6.25 -6.38
CA ALA A 150 41.71 7.55 -6.43
C ALA A 150 42.28 8.53 -5.38
N LEU A 151 42.49 8.07 -4.15
CA LEU A 151 43.05 8.89 -3.07
C LEU A 151 44.52 9.25 -3.31
N LEU A 152 45.31 8.34 -3.87
CA LEU A 152 46.75 8.51 -4.05
C LEU A 152 47.12 9.08 -5.43
N GLY A 153 46.16 9.20 -6.36
CA GLY A 153 46.39 9.69 -7.72
C GLY A 153 47.35 8.81 -8.54
N THR A 154 47.51 7.53 -8.18
CA THR A 154 48.45 6.60 -8.83
C THR A 154 47.76 5.29 -9.18
N SER A 155 48.16 4.68 -10.29
CA SER A 155 47.72 3.34 -10.67
C SER A 155 48.62 2.28 -10.05
N PHE A 156 48.03 1.27 -9.42
CA PHE A 156 48.76 0.10 -8.94
C PHE A 156 49.10 -0.83 -10.12
N ASP A 157 50.30 -1.42 -10.11
CA ASP A 157 50.75 -2.35 -11.14
C ASP A 157 49.90 -3.65 -11.15
N GLU A 158 49.06 -3.79 -12.16
CA GLU A 158 48.22 -4.97 -12.37
C GLU A 158 49.02 -6.28 -12.50
N ASN A 159 50.28 -6.24 -12.94
CA ASN A 159 51.07 -7.45 -13.13
C ASN A 159 51.56 -8.03 -11.80
N ARG A 160 51.80 -7.19 -10.78
CA ARG A 160 52.02 -7.64 -9.39
C ARG A 160 50.74 -8.20 -8.75
N LEU A 161 49.58 -7.67 -9.10
CA LEU A 161 48.27 -8.19 -8.68
C LEU A 161 47.91 -9.53 -9.35
N LYS A 162 48.43 -9.79 -10.55
CA LYS A 162 48.20 -11.04 -11.31
C LYS A 162 49.03 -12.23 -10.83
N GLN A 163 50.10 -12.05 -10.03
CA GLN A 163 50.89 -13.19 -9.50
C GLN A 163 50.13 -14.04 -8.45
N THR A 164 49.08 -13.51 -7.82
CA THR A 164 48.07 -14.25 -7.02
C THR A 164 46.88 -14.76 -7.88
N GLY A 165 46.94 -14.58 -9.21
CA GLY A 165 45.82 -14.61 -10.14
C GLY A 165 45.16 -15.96 -10.46
N LYS A 166 45.78 -17.11 -10.16
CA LYS A 166 45.13 -18.42 -10.36
C LYS A 166 43.90 -18.60 -9.47
N GLN A 167 43.92 -18.05 -8.26
CA GLN A 167 42.78 -18.08 -7.35
C GLN A 167 41.73 -17.03 -7.75
N PHE A 168 42.18 -15.90 -8.29
CA PHE A 168 41.32 -14.79 -8.70
C PHE A 168 40.45 -15.12 -9.93
N VAL A 169 41.02 -15.73 -10.98
CA VAL A 169 40.27 -16.12 -12.20
C VAL A 169 39.27 -17.27 -11.93
N ARG A 170 39.60 -18.17 -10.98
CA ARG A 170 38.70 -19.26 -10.59
C ARG A 170 37.44 -18.74 -9.88
N LEU A 171 37.60 -17.75 -9.00
CA LEU A 171 36.50 -17.14 -8.24
C LEU A 171 35.56 -16.30 -9.13
N THR A 172 36.07 -15.57 -10.13
CA THR A 172 35.22 -14.79 -11.06
C THR A 172 34.32 -15.68 -11.91
N GLY A 173 34.85 -16.80 -12.43
CA GLY A 173 34.06 -17.77 -13.18
C GLY A 173 33.00 -18.50 -12.33
N GLU A 174 33.22 -18.63 -11.01
CA GLU A 174 32.21 -19.13 -10.07
C GLU A 174 31.13 -18.07 -9.78
N MET A 175 31.49 -16.78 -9.72
CA MET A 175 30.53 -15.68 -9.56
C MET A 175 29.57 -15.53 -10.73
N ASP A 176 30.06 -15.62 -11.97
CA ASP A 176 29.19 -15.52 -13.15
C ASP A 176 28.19 -16.67 -13.21
N LYS A 177 28.61 -17.87 -12.77
CA LYS A 177 27.71 -19.03 -12.60
C LYS A 177 26.65 -18.79 -11.53
N ILE A 178 27.02 -18.23 -10.38
CA ILE A 178 26.07 -17.91 -9.31
C ILE A 178 25.09 -16.82 -9.76
N LYS A 179 25.56 -15.76 -10.42
CA LYS A 179 24.69 -14.72 -11.01
C LYS A 179 23.73 -15.30 -12.04
N ALA A 180 24.22 -16.17 -12.93
CA ALA A 180 23.38 -16.85 -13.91
C ALA A 180 22.33 -17.76 -13.24
N GLU A 181 22.69 -18.47 -12.17
CA GLU A 181 21.76 -19.29 -11.40
C GLU A 181 20.72 -18.44 -10.65
N ILE A 182 21.11 -17.30 -10.06
CA ILE A 182 20.17 -16.33 -9.48
C ILE A 182 19.20 -15.81 -10.55
N GLN A 183 19.69 -15.42 -11.73
CA GLN A 183 18.84 -15.01 -12.85
C GLN A 183 17.90 -16.12 -13.32
N LYS A 184 18.39 -17.36 -13.38
CA LYS A 184 17.56 -18.54 -13.72
C LYS A 184 16.47 -18.77 -12.69
N ARG A 185 16.79 -18.69 -11.39
CA ARG A 185 15.81 -18.79 -10.30
C ARG A 185 14.82 -17.64 -10.31
N ARG A 186 15.25 -16.42 -10.62
CA ARG A 186 14.39 -15.25 -10.81
C ARG A 186 13.39 -15.47 -11.96
N LYS A 187 13.86 -15.98 -13.09
CA LYS A 187 13.00 -16.41 -14.21
C LYS A 187 12.05 -17.54 -13.81
N ALA A 188 12.51 -18.51 -13.02
CA ALA A 188 11.67 -19.60 -12.53
C ALA A 188 10.63 -19.15 -11.49
N VAL A 189 10.95 -18.17 -10.62
CA VAL A 189 9.98 -17.54 -9.71
C VAL A 189 8.94 -16.74 -10.50
N SER A 190 9.37 -16.02 -11.53
CA SER A 190 8.48 -15.31 -12.46
C SER A 190 7.62 -16.28 -13.30
N ALA A 191 8.16 -17.43 -13.70
CA ALA A 191 7.44 -18.49 -14.43
C ALA A 191 6.53 -19.34 -13.52
N ASN A 192 6.88 -19.56 -12.26
CA ASN A 192 5.96 -20.18 -11.30
C ASN A 192 4.86 -19.20 -10.88
N GLN A 193 5.14 -17.88 -10.87
CA GLN A 193 4.08 -16.87 -10.82
C GLN A 193 3.21 -16.89 -12.08
N SER A 194 3.72 -17.30 -13.26
CA SER A 194 2.92 -17.45 -14.48
C SER A 194 2.02 -18.69 -14.51
N THR A 195 2.03 -19.53 -13.47
CA THR A 195 0.99 -20.54 -13.22
C THR A 195 -0.18 -19.99 -12.40
N LYS A 196 -0.10 -18.75 -11.88
CA LYS A 196 -1.30 -18.04 -11.41
C LYS A 196 -2.19 -17.76 -12.62
N ARG A 197 -3.47 -18.15 -12.49
CA ARG A 197 -4.58 -17.69 -13.32
C ARG A 197 -4.41 -16.19 -13.57
N THR A 198 -4.36 -15.76 -14.83
CA THR A 198 -4.44 -14.32 -15.16
C THR A 198 -5.83 -13.84 -14.73
N PRO A 199 -5.94 -13.00 -13.69
CA PRO A 199 -7.25 -12.61 -13.18
C PRO A 199 -7.99 -11.80 -14.23
N LEU A 200 -9.26 -12.10 -14.43
CA LEU A 200 -10.14 -11.30 -15.28
C LEU A 200 -10.64 -10.10 -14.47
N VAL A 201 -10.55 -8.90 -15.04
CA VAL A 201 -11.18 -7.69 -14.45
C VAL A 201 -12.43 -7.32 -15.24
N SER A 202 -13.57 -7.21 -14.59
CA SER A 202 -14.77 -6.61 -15.19
C SER A 202 -14.80 -5.11 -14.89
N ILE A 203 -14.59 -4.29 -15.91
CA ILE A 203 -14.65 -2.82 -15.79
C ILE A 203 -16.10 -2.40 -16.00
N VAL A 204 -16.77 -1.96 -14.93
CA VAL A 204 -18.14 -1.46 -14.93
C VAL A 204 -18.10 0.05 -15.06
N ILE A 205 -18.74 0.58 -16.10
CA ILE A 205 -18.83 2.02 -16.36
C ILE A 205 -20.31 2.40 -16.47
N LEU A 206 -20.77 3.20 -15.50
CA LEU A 206 -22.09 3.81 -15.53
C LEU A 206 -22.05 5.11 -16.33
N THR A 207 -22.98 5.30 -17.26
CA THR A 207 -23.10 6.51 -18.08
C THR A 207 -24.45 7.17 -17.89
N PHE A 208 -24.47 8.49 -17.76
CA PHE A 208 -25.68 9.31 -17.82
C PHE A 208 -25.37 10.65 -18.48
N ASN A 209 -25.67 10.75 -19.76
CA ASN A 209 -25.23 11.81 -20.67
C ASN A 209 -23.69 11.91 -20.71
N GLN A 210 -23.15 13.11 -20.96
CA GLN A 210 -21.72 13.40 -20.99
C GLN A 210 -20.94 12.56 -22.03
N LEU A 211 -21.48 12.47 -23.26
CA LEU A 211 -20.87 11.72 -24.36
C LEU A 211 -19.38 12.07 -24.61
N SER A 212 -19.00 13.34 -24.47
CA SER A 212 -17.61 13.79 -24.70
C SER A 212 -16.63 13.14 -23.73
N TYR A 213 -16.98 13.09 -22.44
CA TYR A 213 -16.15 12.45 -21.40
C TYR A 213 -16.18 10.93 -21.53
N THR A 214 -17.37 10.36 -21.75
CA THR A 214 -17.52 8.91 -21.97
C THR A 214 -16.63 8.42 -23.11
N ARG A 215 -16.52 9.21 -24.20
CA ARG A 215 -15.64 8.90 -25.31
C ARG A 215 -14.17 8.90 -24.89
N LYS A 216 -13.71 9.96 -24.20
CA LYS A 216 -12.32 10.04 -23.71
C LYS A 216 -11.97 8.89 -22.77
N CYS A 217 -12.87 8.53 -21.86
CA CYS A 217 -12.70 7.40 -20.95
C CYS A 217 -12.47 6.10 -21.74
N LEU A 218 -13.37 5.75 -22.68
CA LEU A 218 -13.23 4.52 -23.47
C LEU A 218 -12.00 4.52 -24.39
N GLU A 219 -11.67 5.65 -25.01
CA GLU A 219 -10.46 5.80 -25.84
C GLU A 219 -9.19 5.60 -25.01
N SER A 220 -9.13 6.14 -23.79
CA SER A 220 -7.99 5.95 -22.89
C SER A 220 -7.87 4.51 -22.39
N ILE A 221 -8.99 3.83 -22.12
CA ILE A 221 -9.00 2.40 -21.75
C ILE A 221 -8.44 1.54 -22.89
N GLU A 222 -8.91 1.76 -24.13
CA GLU A 222 -8.45 1.04 -25.33
C GLU A 222 -6.94 1.27 -25.58
N LYS A 223 -6.46 2.48 -25.30
CA LYS A 223 -5.06 2.86 -25.48
C LYS A 223 -4.15 2.26 -24.41
N TYR A 224 -4.55 2.28 -23.15
CA TYR A 224 -3.67 2.05 -22.00
C TYR A 224 -3.92 0.75 -21.21
N THR A 225 -4.88 -0.08 -21.63
CA THR A 225 -5.26 -1.32 -20.91
C THR A 225 -5.04 -2.55 -21.81
N ARG A 226 -3.78 -2.90 -22.07
CA ARG A 226 -3.42 -4.06 -22.93
C ARG A 226 -2.72 -5.19 -22.17
N ASP A 227 -2.34 -4.91 -20.94
CA ASP A 227 -1.54 -5.74 -20.05
C ASP A 227 -2.38 -6.51 -19.02
N VAL A 228 -3.71 -6.29 -19.01
CA VAL A 228 -4.66 -6.98 -18.12
C VAL A 228 -5.79 -7.57 -18.93
N LYS A 229 -6.13 -8.84 -18.65
CA LYS A 229 -7.31 -9.49 -19.21
C LYS A 229 -8.56 -8.84 -18.61
N HIS A 230 -9.40 -8.23 -19.44
CA HIS A 230 -10.57 -7.49 -18.97
C HIS A 230 -11.78 -7.63 -19.90
N GLU A 231 -12.96 -7.39 -19.34
CA GLU A 231 -14.21 -7.13 -20.06
C GLU A 231 -14.73 -5.74 -19.67
N VAL A 232 -15.49 -5.08 -20.55
CA VAL A 232 -16.08 -3.76 -20.27
C VAL A 232 -17.60 -3.88 -20.26
N ILE A 233 -18.21 -3.53 -19.14
CA ILE A 233 -19.65 -3.57 -18.92
C ILE A 233 -20.15 -2.14 -18.82
N LEU A 234 -20.81 -1.68 -19.87
CA LEU A 234 -21.39 -0.36 -19.97
C LEU A 234 -22.83 -0.43 -19.48
N VAL A 235 -23.19 0.44 -18.54
CA VAL A 235 -24.56 0.61 -18.08
C VAL A 235 -25.00 2.03 -18.38
N ASP A 236 -25.93 2.21 -19.30
CA ASP A 236 -26.50 3.51 -19.61
C ASP A 236 -27.76 3.77 -18.78
N ASN A 237 -27.76 4.90 -18.06
CA ASN A 237 -28.79 5.25 -17.10
C ASN A 237 -29.85 6.20 -17.69
N ALA A 238 -30.32 5.90 -18.90
CA ALA A 238 -31.29 6.67 -19.69
C ALA A 238 -30.76 8.00 -20.25
N SER A 239 -29.58 7.95 -20.89
CA SER A 239 -28.98 9.13 -21.55
C SER A 239 -29.78 9.62 -22.76
N LYS A 240 -29.76 10.94 -23.00
CA LYS A 240 -30.49 11.61 -24.10
C LYS A 240 -29.60 12.41 -25.06
N ASP A 241 -28.30 12.46 -24.82
CA ASP A 241 -27.32 13.28 -25.55
C ASP A 241 -26.59 12.55 -26.70
N GLY A 242 -27.09 11.37 -27.11
CA GLY A 242 -26.45 10.53 -28.12
C GLY A 242 -25.45 9.50 -27.56
N THR A 243 -25.31 9.40 -26.24
CA THR A 243 -24.49 8.36 -25.59
C THR A 243 -24.90 6.94 -25.99
N VAL A 244 -26.20 6.59 -25.93
CA VAL A 244 -26.66 5.22 -26.28
C VAL A 244 -26.29 4.79 -27.71
N PRO A 245 -26.56 5.58 -28.78
CA PRO A 245 -26.10 5.26 -30.13
C PRO A 245 -24.58 5.05 -30.24
N PHE A 246 -23.79 5.86 -29.53
CA PHE A 246 -22.34 5.73 -29.50
C PHE A 246 -21.91 4.41 -28.83
N LEU A 247 -22.44 4.09 -27.64
CA LEU A 247 -22.10 2.86 -26.92
C LEU A 247 -22.51 1.61 -27.71
N LYS A 248 -23.67 1.61 -28.39
CA LYS A 248 -24.08 0.52 -29.29
C LYS A 248 -23.07 0.29 -30.41
N LYS A 249 -22.49 1.34 -30.99
CA LYS A 249 -21.43 1.22 -32.01
C LYS A 249 -20.12 0.73 -31.40
N TRP A 250 -19.78 1.21 -30.20
CA TRP A 250 -18.56 0.83 -29.51
C TRP A 250 -18.55 -0.66 -29.14
N VAL A 251 -19.62 -1.19 -28.54
CA VAL A 251 -19.72 -2.61 -28.17
C VAL A 251 -19.68 -3.54 -29.39
N LYS A 252 -20.23 -3.14 -30.53
CA LYS A 252 -20.11 -3.92 -31.77
C LYS A 252 -18.65 -4.12 -32.22
N LYS A 253 -17.76 -3.18 -31.89
CA LYS A 253 -16.32 -3.28 -32.19
C LYS A 253 -15.54 -4.05 -31.12
N HIS A 254 -16.12 -4.25 -29.94
CA HIS A 254 -15.46 -4.83 -28.77
C HIS A 254 -16.26 -6.05 -28.28
N PRO A 255 -16.02 -7.25 -28.84
CA PRO A 255 -16.85 -8.44 -28.59
C PRO A 255 -16.80 -8.96 -27.15
N HIS A 256 -15.83 -8.54 -26.34
CA HIS A 256 -15.76 -8.82 -24.90
C HIS A 256 -16.48 -7.78 -24.04
N SER A 257 -17.18 -6.83 -24.66
CA SER A 257 -17.91 -5.78 -23.96
C SER A 257 -19.41 -6.01 -23.98
N ARG A 258 -20.12 -5.44 -23.01
CA ARG A 258 -21.58 -5.56 -22.85
C ARG A 258 -22.18 -4.18 -22.65
N LEU A 259 -23.42 -3.99 -23.11
CA LEU A 259 -24.19 -2.77 -22.88
C LEU A 259 -25.54 -3.13 -22.27
N ILE A 260 -25.85 -2.51 -21.13
CA ILE A 260 -27.15 -2.51 -20.48
C ILE A 260 -27.72 -1.11 -20.66
N VAL A 261 -28.93 -0.97 -21.21
CA VAL A 261 -29.57 0.34 -21.43
C VAL A 261 -30.84 0.40 -20.59
N ASN A 262 -30.88 1.34 -19.65
CA ASN A 262 -32.05 1.57 -18.82
C ASN A 262 -33.03 2.53 -19.50
N SER A 263 -34.32 2.34 -19.23
CA SER A 263 -35.38 3.27 -19.64
C SER A 263 -35.49 4.49 -18.72
N GLU A 264 -34.99 4.37 -17.49
CA GLU A 264 -35.01 5.41 -16.47
C GLU A 264 -33.67 5.46 -15.72
N ASN A 265 -33.41 6.60 -15.06
CA ASN A 265 -32.20 6.77 -14.26
C ASN A 265 -32.39 6.07 -12.90
N ARG A 266 -31.63 4.99 -12.67
CA ARG A 266 -31.64 4.15 -11.45
C ARG A 266 -30.66 4.62 -10.37
N GLY A 267 -30.13 5.83 -10.48
CA GLY A 267 -29.10 6.34 -9.59
C GLY A 267 -27.74 5.66 -9.79
N TYR A 268 -26.74 6.09 -9.00
CA TYR A 268 -25.37 5.62 -9.12
C TYR A 268 -25.23 4.15 -8.65
N ALA A 269 -25.71 3.85 -7.45
CA ALA A 269 -25.65 2.51 -6.89
C ALA A 269 -26.45 1.50 -7.74
N GLY A 270 -27.69 1.84 -8.13
CA GLY A 270 -28.55 0.95 -8.91
C GLY A 270 -27.96 0.61 -10.28
N GLY A 271 -27.41 1.60 -10.98
CA GLY A 271 -26.73 1.39 -12.27
C GLY A 271 -25.47 0.53 -12.14
N ASN A 272 -24.58 0.86 -11.19
CA ASN A 272 -23.38 0.07 -10.93
C ASN A 272 -23.72 -1.37 -10.50
N ASN A 273 -24.77 -1.57 -9.69
CA ASN A 273 -25.24 -2.88 -9.26
C ASN A 273 -25.67 -3.78 -10.44
N GLN A 274 -26.25 -3.21 -11.50
CA GLN A 274 -26.54 -3.97 -12.72
C GLN A 274 -25.25 -4.45 -13.40
N GLY A 275 -24.23 -3.60 -13.44
CA GLY A 275 -22.92 -3.94 -13.97
C GLY A 275 -22.20 -5.00 -13.14
N ILE A 276 -22.20 -4.86 -11.80
CA ILE A 276 -21.62 -5.83 -10.86
C ILE A 276 -22.27 -7.20 -11.05
N LYS A 277 -23.61 -7.27 -11.18
CA LYS A 277 -24.33 -8.53 -11.41
C LYS A 277 -24.01 -9.17 -12.77
N ALA A 278 -23.61 -8.39 -13.76
CA ALA A 278 -23.23 -8.86 -15.09
C ALA A 278 -21.74 -9.23 -15.22
N ALA A 279 -20.94 -8.98 -14.18
CA ALA A 279 -19.50 -9.19 -14.15
C ALA A 279 -19.10 -10.66 -13.98
N HIS A 280 -18.11 -11.11 -14.77
CA HIS A 280 -17.53 -12.45 -14.69
C HIS A 280 -16.10 -12.47 -14.12
N GLY A 281 -15.53 -11.29 -13.88
CA GLY A 281 -14.16 -11.10 -13.40
C GLY A 281 -13.92 -11.62 -12.00
N ASP A 282 -12.65 -11.93 -11.73
CA ASP A 282 -12.12 -12.17 -10.39
C ASP A 282 -12.07 -10.87 -9.57
N TYR A 283 -11.97 -9.75 -10.29
CA TYR A 283 -12.12 -8.40 -9.77
C TYR A 283 -13.19 -7.66 -10.57
N VAL A 284 -13.90 -6.77 -9.89
CA VAL A 284 -14.80 -5.80 -10.52
C VAL A 284 -14.25 -4.41 -10.25
N LEU A 285 -14.02 -3.64 -11.31
CA LEU A 285 -13.64 -2.24 -11.20
C LEU A 285 -14.89 -1.39 -11.45
N LEU A 286 -15.31 -0.62 -10.45
CA LEU A 286 -16.26 0.47 -10.64
C LEU A 286 -15.49 1.69 -11.12
N LEU A 287 -15.83 2.21 -12.29
CA LEU A 287 -15.13 3.33 -12.92
C LEU A 287 -16.12 4.37 -13.43
N ASN A 288 -15.94 5.63 -13.03
CA ASN A 288 -16.73 6.72 -13.57
C ASN A 288 -16.43 6.98 -15.05
N ASN A 289 -17.39 7.56 -15.78
CA ASN A 289 -17.23 7.88 -17.20
C ASN A 289 -16.46 9.19 -17.46
N ASP A 290 -16.19 10.00 -16.43
CA ASP A 290 -15.49 11.28 -16.49
C ASP A 290 -14.04 11.20 -16.01
N VAL A 291 -13.35 10.15 -16.48
CA VAL A 291 -11.92 9.90 -16.21
C VAL A 291 -11.13 9.69 -17.49
N GLU A 292 -9.81 9.85 -17.39
CA GLU A 292 -8.84 9.45 -18.40
C GLU A 292 -7.75 8.60 -17.73
N VAL A 293 -7.65 7.34 -18.13
CA VAL A 293 -6.71 6.39 -17.51
C VAL A 293 -5.32 6.52 -18.11
N THR A 294 -4.28 6.14 -17.36
CA THR A 294 -2.87 6.30 -17.76
C THR A 294 -2.15 4.95 -17.94
N PRO A 295 -0.99 4.86 -18.61
CA PRO A 295 -0.30 3.59 -18.84
C PRO A 295 -0.09 2.77 -17.56
N GLY A 296 -0.55 1.51 -17.55
CA GLY A 296 -0.38 0.56 -16.44
C GLY A 296 -1.22 0.83 -15.19
N TRP A 297 -2.22 1.72 -15.28
CA TRP A 297 -3.11 2.04 -14.17
C TRP A 297 -3.76 0.79 -13.55
N LEU A 298 -4.29 -0.11 -14.39
CA LEU A 298 -5.02 -1.30 -13.95
C LEU A 298 -4.10 -2.42 -13.48
N SER A 299 -3.03 -2.71 -14.22
CA SER A 299 -2.09 -3.79 -13.87
C SER A 299 -1.40 -3.54 -12.54
N ARG A 300 -1.11 -2.28 -12.19
CA ARG A 300 -0.57 -1.92 -10.88
C ARG A 300 -1.57 -2.16 -9.75
N MET A 301 -2.85 -1.84 -9.94
CA MET A 301 -3.89 -2.15 -8.94
C MET A 301 -4.09 -3.65 -8.77
N VAL A 302 -4.15 -4.41 -9.88
CA VAL A 302 -4.22 -5.88 -9.85
C VAL A 302 -3.00 -6.48 -9.16
N ARG A 303 -1.80 -5.99 -9.47
CA ARG A 303 -0.56 -6.45 -8.83
C ARG A 303 -0.59 -6.27 -7.31
N VAL A 304 -1.06 -5.11 -6.82
CA VAL A 304 -1.21 -4.87 -5.37
C VAL A 304 -2.21 -5.85 -4.75
N MET A 305 -3.37 -6.05 -5.37
CA MET A 305 -4.38 -7.03 -4.92
C MET A 305 -3.84 -8.47 -4.87
N GLU A 306 -2.99 -8.83 -5.83
CA GLU A 306 -2.37 -10.16 -5.92
C GLU A 306 -1.20 -10.35 -4.93
N GLN A 307 -0.59 -9.26 -4.48
CA GLN A 307 0.53 -9.22 -3.55
C GLN A 307 0.08 -9.30 -2.08
N PHE A 308 -1.09 -8.73 -1.77
CA PHE A 308 -1.63 -8.64 -0.41
C PHE A 308 -3.02 -9.30 -0.35
N PRO A 309 -3.10 -10.61 -0.05
CA PRO A 309 -4.35 -11.37 -0.09
C PRO A 309 -5.48 -10.84 0.81
N GLU A 310 -5.13 -10.11 1.87
CA GLU A 310 -6.02 -9.46 2.82
C GLU A 310 -6.73 -8.21 2.25
N LEU A 311 -6.22 -7.63 1.16
CA LEU A 311 -6.89 -6.52 0.48
C LEU A 311 -8.17 -7.00 -0.20
N GLY A 312 -9.27 -6.30 0.09
CA GLY A 312 -10.56 -6.49 -0.55
C GLY A 312 -10.91 -5.40 -1.56
N ILE A 313 -10.42 -4.16 -1.35
CA ILE A 313 -10.71 -3.00 -2.20
C ILE A 313 -9.45 -2.15 -2.37
N VAL A 314 -9.16 -1.70 -3.59
CA VAL A 314 -8.10 -0.73 -3.84
C VAL A 314 -8.53 0.36 -4.82
N GLY A 315 -7.91 1.52 -4.74
CA GLY A 315 -8.12 2.63 -5.67
C GLY A 315 -6.81 3.32 -6.07
N PRO A 316 -6.78 4.04 -7.19
CA PRO A 316 -5.61 4.77 -7.65
C PRO A 316 -5.53 6.17 -7.02
N MET A 317 -4.39 6.84 -7.20
CA MET A 317 -4.27 8.28 -7.01
C MET A 317 -4.95 9.04 -8.14
N THR A 318 -5.35 10.30 -7.91
CA THR A 318 -5.93 11.18 -8.92
C THR A 318 -5.59 12.65 -8.68
N ASN A 319 -5.75 13.50 -9.69
CA ASN A 319 -5.60 14.96 -9.56
C ASN A 319 -6.73 15.62 -8.79
N TYR A 320 -7.93 15.03 -8.78
CA TYR A 320 -9.11 15.72 -8.29
C TYR A 320 -10.09 14.78 -7.59
N ILE A 321 -10.06 14.81 -6.26
CA ILE A 321 -11.04 14.17 -5.37
C ILE A 321 -10.87 14.75 -3.95
N ALA A 322 -11.83 14.57 -3.05
CA ALA A 322 -11.61 14.85 -1.64
C ALA A 322 -10.75 13.75 -0.98
N GLY A 323 -9.89 14.14 -0.05
CA GLY A 323 -9.17 13.20 0.81
C GLY A 323 -7.91 12.55 0.19
N PRO A 324 -7.45 11.42 0.75
CA PRO A 324 -6.08 10.93 0.58
C PRO A 324 -5.73 10.38 -0.81
N GLN A 325 -6.71 10.20 -1.70
CA GLN A 325 -6.47 9.82 -3.10
C GLN A 325 -6.09 11.00 -3.98
N LYS A 326 -6.30 12.24 -3.51
CA LYS A 326 -5.87 13.44 -4.22
C LYS A 326 -4.36 13.58 -4.16
N ASP A 327 -3.78 13.86 -5.32
CA ASP A 327 -2.39 14.17 -5.47
C ASP A 327 -2.20 15.67 -5.63
N GLU A 328 -1.89 16.35 -4.52
CA GLU A 328 -1.65 17.79 -4.44
C GLU A 328 -0.51 18.30 -5.33
N THR A 329 0.32 17.39 -5.87
CA THR A 329 1.40 17.75 -6.80
C THR A 329 0.99 17.82 -8.27
N SER A 330 -0.29 17.56 -8.58
CA SER A 330 -0.80 17.52 -9.95
C SER A 330 -0.99 18.93 -10.53
N THR A 331 -0.02 19.40 -11.32
CA THR A 331 -0.04 20.76 -11.91
C THR A 331 -0.09 20.76 -13.45
N TYR A 332 -0.25 19.61 -14.08
CA TYR A 332 -0.28 19.49 -15.54
C TYR A 332 -1.57 20.06 -16.14
N THR A 333 -1.46 20.59 -17.37
CA THR A 333 -2.59 21.16 -18.14
C THR A 333 -2.77 20.53 -19.53
N THR A 334 -1.84 19.66 -19.94
CA THR A 334 -1.85 18.96 -21.23
C THR A 334 -1.86 17.45 -21.04
N ASN A 335 -2.19 16.72 -22.11
CA ASN A 335 -2.15 15.26 -22.08
C ASN A 335 -0.72 14.72 -21.93
N GLU A 336 0.26 15.34 -22.60
CA GLU A 336 1.68 14.99 -22.44
C GLU A 336 2.13 15.19 -20.98
N GLY A 337 1.68 16.28 -20.34
CA GLY A 337 1.95 16.54 -18.93
C GLY A 337 1.30 15.51 -18.00
N LEU A 338 0.06 15.09 -18.28
CA LEU A 338 -0.61 14.00 -17.56
C LEU A 338 0.21 12.70 -17.63
N LEU A 339 0.66 12.32 -18.84
CA LEU A 339 1.42 11.08 -19.02
C LEU A 339 2.77 11.12 -18.33
N GLU A 340 3.47 12.24 -18.37
CA GLU A 340 4.74 12.42 -17.67
C GLU A 340 4.56 12.40 -16.15
N HIS A 341 3.52 13.06 -15.63
CA HIS A 341 3.16 13.05 -14.22
C HIS A 341 2.90 11.63 -13.72
N ALA A 342 2.09 10.86 -14.46
CA ALA A 342 1.80 9.46 -14.15
C ALA A 342 3.06 8.59 -14.20
N ARG A 343 3.96 8.82 -15.15
CA ARG A 343 5.24 8.08 -15.27
C ARG A 343 6.16 8.34 -14.08
N ILE A 344 6.40 9.61 -13.73
CA ILE A 344 7.22 10.01 -12.57
C ILE A 344 6.65 9.42 -11.29
N ARG A 345 5.32 9.47 -11.13
CA ARG A 345 4.64 8.87 -9.97
C ARG A 345 4.85 7.36 -9.90
N ALA A 346 4.68 6.68 -11.04
CA ALA A 346 4.84 5.24 -11.12
C ALA A 346 6.26 4.80 -10.74
N GLU A 347 7.29 5.55 -11.14
CA GLU A 347 8.68 5.29 -10.78
C GLU A 347 8.96 5.55 -9.30
N LYS A 348 8.51 6.70 -8.78
CA LYS A 348 8.75 7.12 -7.38
C LYS A 348 8.10 6.19 -6.36
N TYR A 349 6.91 5.67 -6.66
CA TYR A 349 6.11 4.87 -5.73
C TYR A 349 5.97 3.40 -6.14
N SER A 350 6.82 2.91 -7.05
CA SER A 350 6.75 1.56 -7.60
C SER A 350 6.48 0.48 -6.54
N GLY A 351 5.36 -0.23 -6.69
CA GLY A 351 4.94 -1.32 -5.80
C GLY A 351 4.44 -0.89 -4.42
N LYS A 352 4.31 0.42 -4.14
CA LYS A 352 3.83 0.94 -2.86
C LYS A 352 2.32 1.11 -2.87
N ALA A 353 1.70 0.70 -1.78
CA ALA A 353 0.31 0.98 -1.46
C ALA A 353 0.23 1.53 -0.03
N ARG A 354 -0.79 2.35 0.23
CA ARG A 354 -1.07 2.90 1.55
C ARG A 354 -2.42 2.39 2.02
N GLU A 355 -2.46 1.73 3.18
CA GLU A 355 -3.73 1.33 3.80
C GLU A 355 -4.63 2.56 3.98
N ALA A 356 -5.92 2.39 3.69
CA ALA A 356 -6.90 3.45 3.75
C ALA A 356 -8.19 2.94 4.38
N ALA A 357 -8.95 3.83 5.02
CA ALA A 357 -10.26 3.50 5.56
C ALA A 357 -11.34 3.50 4.46
N LYS A 358 -11.14 4.32 3.42
CA LYS A 358 -12.08 4.56 2.33
C LYS A 358 -11.34 4.57 1.00
N ILE A 359 -12.01 4.06 -0.03
CA ILE A 359 -11.66 4.27 -1.44
C ILE A 359 -12.85 4.91 -2.12
N VAL A 360 -12.64 6.08 -2.72
CA VAL A 360 -13.67 6.86 -3.38
C VAL A 360 -14.10 6.19 -4.69
N GLY A 361 -15.40 6.15 -4.94
CA GLY A 361 -16.04 5.42 -6.03
C GLY A 361 -15.74 5.88 -7.46
N PHE A 362 -14.86 6.87 -7.69
CA PHE A 362 -14.50 7.27 -9.05
C PHE A 362 -13.73 6.15 -9.80
N ALA A 363 -12.94 5.38 -9.05
CA ALA A 363 -12.20 4.21 -9.52
C ALA A 363 -11.92 3.27 -8.35
N MET A 364 -12.69 2.19 -8.24
CA MET A 364 -12.63 1.25 -7.12
C MET A 364 -12.53 -0.19 -7.62
N LEU A 365 -11.36 -0.80 -7.50
CA LEU A 365 -11.13 -2.21 -7.84
C LEU A 365 -11.46 -3.08 -6.63
N VAL A 366 -12.44 -3.97 -6.79
CA VAL A 366 -13.00 -4.78 -5.71
C VAL A 366 -12.83 -6.25 -6.02
N LYS A 367 -12.36 -7.03 -5.05
CA LYS A 367 -12.25 -8.48 -5.16
C LYS A 367 -13.63 -9.13 -5.15
N LYS A 368 -13.88 -10.12 -6.01
CA LYS A 368 -15.20 -10.77 -6.11
C LYS A 368 -15.73 -11.29 -4.76
N THR A 369 -14.84 -11.82 -3.92
CA THR A 369 -15.18 -12.32 -2.57
C THR A 369 -15.70 -11.25 -1.62
N VAL A 370 -15.43 -9.96 -1.88
CA VAL A 370 -16.05 -8.87 -1.12
C VAL A 370 -17.54 -8.81 -1.42
N PHE A 371 -17.94 -8.78 -2.69
CA PHE A 371 -19.36 -8.78 -3.06
C PHE A 371 -20.10 -10.03 -2.55
N GLU A 372 -19.46 -11.18 -2.55
CA GLU A 372 -20.01 -12.42 -1.99
C GLU A 372 -20.21 -12.34 -0.46
N SER A 373 -19.37 -11.57 0.24
CA SER A 373 -19.40 -11.41 1.69
C SER A 373 -20.35 -10.30 2.19
N ILE A 374 -20.39 -9.16 1.50
CA ILE A 374 -21.14 -7.97 1.94
C ILE A 374 -22.30 -7.57 1.02
N GLY A 375 -22.48 -8.24 -0.11
CA GLY A 375 -23.41 -7.83 -1.15
C GLY A 375 -22.89 -6.68 -2.01
N VAL A 376 -23.81 -6.00 -2.70
CA VAL A 376 -23.49 -4.91 -3.65
C VAL A 376 -23.61 -3.52 -3.00
N LEU A 377 -23.58 -2.43 -3.78
CA LEU A 377 -23.78 -1.08 -3.27
C LEU A 377 -25.22 -0.91 -2.75
N ASP A 378 -25.40 -0.09 -1.72
CA ASP A 378 -26.72 0.16 -1.14
C ASP A 378 -27.49 1.20 -1.96
N GLU A 379 -28.61 0.79 -2.55
CA GLU A 379 -29.41 1.65 -3.43
C GLU A 379 -30.17 2.76 -2.69
N ARG A 380 -30.18 2.74 -1.33
CA ARG A 380 -30.80 3.81 -0.51
C ARG A 380 -30.13 5.17 -0.68
N PHE A 381 -28.86 5.21 -1.11
CA PHE A 381 -28.14 6.46 -1.40
C PHE A 381 -28.54 7.10 -2.76
N GLY A 382 -29.53 6.55 -3.46
CA GLY A 382 -30.16 7.21 -4.60
C GLY A 382 -29.18 7.60 -5.71
N ARG A 383 -29.06 8.92 -5.96
CA ARG A 383 -28.33 9.46 -7.13
C ARG A 383 -26.80 9.47 -6.99
N GLY A 384 -26.25 9.21 -5.80
CA GLY A 384 -24.81 9.11 -5.54
C GLY A 384 -24.40 9.85 -4.27
N ASN A 385 -23.14 9.68 -3.85
CA ASN A 385 -22.58 10.05 -2.55
C ASN A 385 -22.98 9.10 -1.41
N TYR A 386 -22.00 8.74 -0.57
CA TYR A 386 -22.08 7.82 0.59
C TYR A 386 -22.24 6.33 0.27
N GLU A 387 -22.51 5.93 -0.96
CA GLU A 387 -22.52 4.51 -1.32
C GLU A 387 -21.15 3.85 -1.22
N ASP A 388 -20.07 4.58 -1.53
CA ASP A 388 -18.69 4.14 -1.45
C ASP A 388 -18.19 4.13 -0.01
N ASP A 389 -18.55 5.14 0.79
CA ASP A 389 -18.38 5.17 2.25
C ASP A 389 -18.98 3.93 2.90
N ASP A 390 -20.26 3.66 2.59
CA ASP A 390 -20.98 2.52 3.12
C ASP A 390 -20.36 1.18 2.72
N PHE A 391 -19.96 1.06 1.46
CA PHE A 391 -19.38 -0.15 0.92
C PHE A 391 -18.00 -0.44 1.53
N CYS A 392 -17.15 0.59 1.67
CA CYS A 392 -15.85 0.48 2.32
C CYS A 392 -15.99 0.10 3.80
N LEU A 393 -16.93 0.73 4.51
CA LEU A 393 -17.20 0.43 5.91
C LEU A 393 -17.69 -1.01 6.11
N ARG A 394 -18.64 -1.48 5.28
CA ARG A 394 -19.10 -2.87 5.30
C ARG A 394 -17.96 -3.86 5.03
N ALA A 395 -17.12 -3.60 4.04
CA ALA A 395 -16.00 -4.47 3.71
C ALA A 395 -15.03 -4.60 4.89
N SER A 396 -14.73 -3.48 5.52
CA SER A 396 -13.79 -3.43 6.63
C SER A 396 -14.31 -4.10 7.90
N LEU A 397 -15.60 -3.95 8.21
CA LEU A 397 -16.26 -4.66 9.31
C LEU A 397 -16.25 -6.18 9.10
N LYS A 398 -16.04 -6.67 7.87
CA LYS A 398 -15.81 -8.08 7.55
C LYS A 398 -14.33 -8.48 7.53
N GLY A 399 -13.42 -7.58 7.92
CA GLY A 399 -11.99 -7.82 8.01
C GLY A 399 -11.22 -7.67 6.69
N PHE A 400 -11.86 -7.16 5.63
CA PHE A 400 -11.13 -6.80 4.42
C PHE A 400 -10.34 -5.52 4.64
N LYS A 401 -9.08 -5.51 4.17
CA LYS A 401 -8.29 -4.28 4.14
C LYS A 401 -8.52 -3.51 2.84
N LEU A 402 -8.32 -2.20 2.90
CA LEU A 402 -8.40 -1.31 1.76
C LEU A 402 -7.09 -0.56 1.58
N ALA A 403 -6.72 -0.24 0.34
CA ALA A 403 -5.50 0.50 0.09
C ALA A 403 -5.53 1.39 -1.15
N ILE A 404 -4.84 2.52 -1.07
CA ILE A 404 -4.56 3.40 -2.19
C ILE A 404 -3.26 2.96 -2.86
N VAL A 405 -3.31 2.70 -4.16
CA VAL A 405 -2.18 2.25 -4.97
C VAL A 405 -1.41 3.47 -5.46
N LEU A 406 -0.28 3.75 -4.80
CA LEU A 406 0.41 5.03 -4.93
C LEU A 406 1.09 5.22 -6.28
N ASP A 407 1.41 4.12 -6.98
CA ASP A 407 2.01 4.13 -8.32
C ASP A 407 0.99 3.99 -9.46
N SER A 408 -0.31 3.96 -9.16
CA SER A 408 -1.39 4.05 -10.15
C SER A 408 -2.03 5.43 -10.12
N PHE A 409 -2.23 6.02 -11.30
CA PHE A 409 -2.76 7.37 -11.44
C PHE A 409 -3.85 7.42 -12.53
N ILE A 410 -4.95 8.11 -12.24
CA ILE A 410 -6.06 8.36 -13.17
C ILE A 410 -6.40 9.84 -13.13
N HIS A 411 -6.55 10.48 -14.30
CA HIS A 411 -7.10 11.82 -14.38
C HIS A 411 -8.61 11.79 -14.14
N HIS A 412 -9.13 12.62 -13.25
CA HIS A 412 -10.55 12.77 -12.99
C HIS A 412 -10.98 14.21 -13.32
N TYR A 413 -12.01 14.35 -14.15
CA TYR A 413 -12.49 15.66 -14.62
C TYR A 413 -13.38 16.38 -13.59
N GLY A 414 -13.77 15.70 -12.50
CA GLY A 414 -14.40 16.28 -11.33
C GLY A 414 -15.89 16.60 -11.50
N SER A 415 -16.74 15.71 -10.98
CA SER A 415 -18.20 15.92 -10.82
C SER A 415 -18.91 16.41 -12.09
N LYS A 416 -18.39 16.12 -13.29
CA LYS A 416 -19.00 16.59 -14.56
C LYS A 416 -20.34 15.92 -14.81
N SER A 417 -20.50 14.70 -14.31
CA SER A 417 -21.78 13.99 -14.28
C SER A 417 -22.80 14.56 -13.29
N PHE A 418 -22.39 15.31 -12.26
CA PHE A 418 -23.33 16.04 -11.38
C PHE A 418 -23.72 17.39 -11.99
N HIS A 419 -22.72 18.21 -12.34
CA HIS A 419 -22.93 19.54 -12.91
C HIS A 419 -23.69 19.50 -14.24
N GLY A 420 -23.34 18.55 -15.12
CA GLY A 420 -23.95 18.43 -16.43
C GLY A 420 -25.35 17.83 -16.42
N ASN A 421 -25.83 17.32 -15.28
CA ASN A 421 -27.14 16.69 -15.14
C ASN A 421 -28.06 17.43 -14.14
N ASN A 422 -27.72 18.66 -13.73
CA ASN A 422 -28.45 19.44 -12.72
C ASN A 422 -28.77 18.64 -11.44
N ILE A 423 -27.84 17.76 -11.03
CA ILE A 423 -27.96 17.12 -9.71
C ILE A 423 -27.42 18.14 -8.72
N ASP A 424 -28.28 18.60 -7.81
CA ASP A 424 -27.86 19.42 -6.68
C ASP A 424 -26.96 18.57 -5.78
N TYR A 425 -25.66 18.79 -5.94
CA TYR A 425 -24.61 18.04 -5.28
C TYR A 425 -24.66 18.25 -3.76
N GLU A 426 -24.90 19.49 -3.30
CA GLU A 426 -25.05 19.78 -1.88
C GLU A 426 -26.27 19.10 -1.27
N GLN A 427 -27.41 19.14 -1.97
CA GLN A 427 -28.62 18.50 -1.50
C GLN A 427 -28.46 16.97 -1.44
N SER A 428 -27.84 16.37 -2.46
CA SER A 428 -27.55 14.93 -2.51
C SER A 428 -26.66 14.53 -1.32
N LEU A 429 -25.62 15.30 -1.04
CA LEU A 429 -24.74 15.08 0.11
C LEU A 429 -25.50 15.18 1.43
N LYS A 430 -26.31 16.22 1.64
CA LYS A 430 -27.06 16.42 2.89
C LYS A 430 -28.05 15.28 3.16
N GLU A 431 -28.83 14.88 2.16
CA GLU A 431 -29.80 13.79 2.33
C GLU A 431 -29.11 12.44 2.55
N ASN A 432 -28.09 12.12 1.76
CA ASN A 432 -27.40 10.84 1.89
C ASN A 432 -26.54 10.74 3.15
N ASN A 433 -26.07 11.87 3.69
CA ASN A 433 -25.45 11.92 5.01
C ASN A 433 -26.43 11.43 6.08
N ARG A 434 -27.68 11.92 6.05
CA ARG A 434 -28.73 11.50 6.99
C ARG A 434 -29.01 10.00 6.87
N VAL A 435 -29.07 9.48 5.65
CA VAL A 435 -29.25 8.03 5.40
C VAL A 435 -28.07 7.22 5.95
N PHE A 436 -26.85 7.71 5.75
CA PHE A 436 -25.63 7.05 6.23
C PHE A 436 -25.59 7.00 7.76
N LEU A 437 -25.78 8.15 8.42
CA LEU A 437 -25.79 8.26 9.88
C LEU A 437 -26.88 7.39 10.50
N GLU A 438 -28.09 7.40 9.95
CA GLU A 438 -29.18 6.56 10.44
C GLU A 438 -28.90 5.06 10.27
N LYS A 439 -28.27 4.66 9.15
CA LYS A 439 -27.88 3.27 8.89
C LYS A 439 -26.85 2.78 9.92
N TRP A 440 -25.94 3.64 10.34
CA TRP A 440 -24.76 3.29 11.11
C TRP A 440 -24.78 3.76 12.57
N LYS A 441 -25.91 4.29 13.06
CA LYS A 441 -26.07 4.79 14.44
C LYS A 441 -25.72 3.79 15.55
N GLU A 442 -25.81 2.48 15.26
CA GLU A 442 -25.53 1.39 16.21
C GLU A 442 -24.13 0.76 16.02
N ILE A 443 -23.27 1.32 15.16
CA ILE A 443 -21.89 0.82 15.00
C ILE A 443 -21.12 0.97 16.31
N GLN A 444 -20.20 0.04 16.58
CA GLN A 444 -19.24 0.16 17.67
C GLN A 444 -18.54 1.54 17.58
N PRO A 445 -18.82 2.45 18.53
CA PRO A 445 -18.54 3.89 18.43
C PRO A 445 -17.13 4.25 17.96
N ALA A 446 -16.11 3.49 18.37
CA ALA A 446 -14.69 3.79 18.11
C ALA A 446 -14.10 3.08 16.87
N HIS A 447 -14.90 2.55 15.95
CA HIS A 447 -14.35 1.85 14.78
C HIS A 447 -13.50 2.81 13.93
N PRO A 448 -12.19 2.56 13.70
CA PRO A 448 -11.27 3.52 13.06
C PRO A 448 -11.77 4.10 11.74
N ILE A 449 -12.50 3.29 10.98
CA ILE A 449 -13.00 3.67 9.65
C ILE A 449 -14.21 4.60 9.72
N TYR A 450 -15.05 4.45 10.74
CA TYR A 450 -16.12 5.41 10.99
C TYR A 450 -15.55 6.75 11.45
N LEU A 451 -14.46 6.72 12.24
CA LEU A 451 -13.73 7.93 12.63
C LEU A 451 -13.04 8.61 11.45
N THR A 452 -12.39 7.85 10.56
CA THR A 452 -11.80 8.40 9.33
C THR A 452 -12.87 9.02 8.43
N HIS A 453 -14.06 8.41 8.35
CA HIS A 453 -15.18 8.99 7.62
C HIS A 453 -15.58 10.36 8.19
N LEU A 454 -15.73 10.48 9.51
CA LEU A 454 -16.08 11.75 10.15
C LEU A 454 -14.97 12.82 9.98
N LEU A 455 -13.69 12.40 10.00
CA LEU A 455 -12.54 13.25 9.70
C LEU A 455 -12.55 13.78 8.26
N GLU A 456 -12.73 12.89 7.29
CA GLU A 456 -12.79 13.27 5.87
C GLU A 456 -14.00 14.16 5.59
N ARG A 457 -15.13 13.88 6.24
CA ARG A 457 -16.33 14.72 6.15
C ARG A 457 -16.07 16.12 6.69
N SER A 458 -15.42 16.22 7.84
CA SER A 458 -15.04 17.49 8.44
C SER A 458 -14.13 18.32 7.54
N ARG A 459 -13.15 17.71 6.87
CA ARG A 459 -12.29 18.39 5.88
C ARG A 459 -13.09 18.86 4.67
N PHE A 460 -13.94 18.00 4.14
CA PHE A 460 -14.76 18.33 2.99
C PHE A 460 -15.69 19.52 3.26
N ASP A 461 -16.40 19.51 4.39
CA ASP A 461 -17.31 20.61 4.74
C ASP A 461 -16.55 21.94 4.96
N GLU A 462 -15.30 21.91 5.45
CA GLU A 462 -14.45 23.10 5.53
C GLU A 462 -14.06 23.63 4.14
N GLU A 463 -13.64 22.76 3.22
CA GLU A 463 -13.25 23.14 1.85
C GLU A 463 -14.39 23.84 1.10
N GLU A 464 -15.64 23.45 1.36
CA GLU A 464 -16.84 24.08 0.81
C GLU A 464 -17.31 25.33 1.60
N GLY A 465 -16.58 25.73 2.64
CA GLY A 465 -16.92 26.88 3.50
C GLY A 465 -18.06 26.63 4.51
N ASN A 466 -18.48 25.38 4.70
CA ASN A 466 -19.54 24.96 5.61
C ASN A 466 -19.00 24.62 7.01
N PHE A 467 -18.37 25.60 7.68
CA PHE A 467 -17.68 25.41 8.96
C PHE A 467 -18.53 24.76 10.07
N SER A 468 -19.82 25.10 10.17
CA SER A 468 -20.71 24.50 11.19
C SER A 468 -20.90 22.99 10.99
N ALA A 469 -20.99 22.52 9.74
CA ALA A 469 -21.11 21.09 9.43
C ALA A 469 -19.77 20.36 9.64
N ALA A 470 -18.66 21.03 9.31
CA ALA A 470 -17.32 20.53 9.58
C ALA A 470 -17.08 20.31 11.08
N LEU A 471 -17.53 21.27 11.90
CA LEU A 471 -17.44 21.24 13.35
C LEU A 471 -18.30 20.12 13.97
N GLU A 472 -19.53 19.94 13.47
CA GLU A 472 -20.40 18.87 13.98
C GLU A 472 -19.83 17.48 13.68
N SER A 473 -19.31 17.27 12.46
CA SER A 473 -18.69 16.00 12.07
C SER A 473 -17.47 15.66 12.93
N ILE A 474 -16.58 16.64 13.16
CA ILE A 474 -15.39 16.41 14.00
C ILE A 474 -15.75 16.26 15.48
N ARG A 475 -16.78 16.97 15.96
CA ARG A 475 -17.28 16.82 17.33
C ARG A 475 -17.83 15.41 17.55
N GLN A 476 -18.59 14.88 16.60
CA GLN A 476 -19.05 13.50 16.64
C GLN A 476 -17.86 12.54 16.67
N ALA A 477 -16.84 12.76 15.83
CA ALA A 477 -15.62 11.94 15.82
C ALA A 477 -14.90 11.97 17.18
N PHE A 478 -14.81 13.16 17.78
CA PHE A 478 -14.16 13.37 19.07
C PHE A 478 -14.91 12.69 20.21
N VAL A 479 -16.24 12.75 20.24
CA VAL A 479 -17.06 12.03 21.25
C VAL A 479 -16.83 10.52 21.15
N LEU A 480 -16.72 10.01 19.92
CA LEU A 480 -16.58 8.59 19.65
C LEU A 480 -15.16 8.06 19.92
N ALA A 481 -14.14 8.90 19.74
CA ALA A 481 -12.74 8.55 19.98
C ALA A 481 -11.91 9.74 20.51
N PRO A 482 -12.11 10.13 21.78
CA PRO A 482 -11.46 11.31 22.36
C PRO A 482 -9.95 11.11 22.60
N GLY A 483 -9.43 9.89 22.38
CA GLY A 483 -8.01 9.53 22.48
C GLY A 483 -7.29 9.47 21.13
N GLU A 484 -7.96 9.76 20.01
CA GLU A 484 -7.33 9.79 18.70
C GLU A 484 -6.73 11.17 18.42
N ARG A 485 -5.40 11.21 18.26
CA ARG A 485 -4.62 12.46 18.14
C ARG A 485 -5.06 13.31 16.95
N GLU A 486 -5.28 12.71 15.79
CA GLU A 486 -5.66 13.43 14.57
C GLU A 486 -7.04 14.08 14.68
N ILE A 487 -8.00 13.38 15.30
CA ILE A 487 -9.35 13.92 15.58
C ILE A 487 -9.27 15.08 16.54
N HIS A 488 -8.51 14.91 17.61
CA HIS A 488 -8.36 15.91 18.65
C HIS A 488 -7.69 17.19 18.12
N TRP A 489 -6.62 17.04 17.33
CA TRP A 489 -5.94 18.16 16.66
C TRP A 489 -6.85 18.87 15.66
N ARG A 490 -7.55 18.11 14.82
CA ARG A 490 -8.45 18.68 13.83
C ARG A 490 -9.62 19.43 14.47
N TYR A 491 -10.12 18.96 15.61
CA TYR A 491 -11.17 19.66 16.34
C TYR A 491 -10.65 21.01 16.89
N LEU A 492 -9.40 21.08 17.32
CA LEU A 492 -8.75 22.35 17.68
C LEU A 492 -8.65 23.31 16.50
N GLU A 493 -8.16 22.84 15.35
CA GLU A 493 -8.05 23.67 14.12
C GLU A 493 -9.40 24.30 13.76
N LEU A 494 -10.48 23.53 13.83
CA LEU A 494 -11.81 24.05 13.50
C LEU A 494 -12.39 24.98 14.56
N LEU A 495 -12.16 24.71 15.86
CA LEU A 495 -12.59 25.61 16.92
C LEU A 495 -11.85 26.96 16.89
N GLU A 496 -10.58 26.98 16.46
CA GLU A 496 -9.82 28.22 16.29
C GLU A 496 -10.45 29.16 15.24
N LEU A 497 -11.17 28.58 14.27
CA LEU A 497 -11.91 29.33 13.26
C LEU A 497 -13.29 29.81 13.75
N THR A 498 -13.65 29.53 15.00
CA THR A 498 -14.90 29.98 15.62
C THR A 498 -14.65 31.02 16.70
N ASP A 499 -15.67 31.82 17.05
CA ASP A 499 -15.61 32.77 18.17
C ASP A 499 -15.77 32.11 19.56
N ASP A 500 -15.67 30.77 19.67
CA ASP A 500 -15.80 30.02 20.93
C ASP A 500 -14.43 29.80 21.60
N GLU A 501 -13.85 30.89 22.11
CA GLU A 501 -12.54 30.89 22.78
C GLU A 501 -12.52 29.95 24.00
N GLU A 502 -13.65 29.78 24.68
CA GLU A 502 -13.75 28.96 25.88
C GLU A 502 -13.72 27.45 25.54
N ALA A 503 -14.43 27.03 24.49
CA ALA A 503 -14.34 25.66 24.00
C ALA A 503 -12.94 25.34 23.46
N TYR A 504 -12.33 26.25 22.70
CA TYR A 504 -10.97 26.11 22.20
C TYR A 504 -9.97 25.92 23.35
N ALA A 505 -9.99 26.82 24.35
CA ALA A 505 -9.08 26.75 25.49
C ALA A 505 -9.22 25.44 26.29
N ARG A 506 -10.47 24.98 26.53
CA ARG A 506 -10.73 23.70 27.21
C ARG A 506 -10.17 22.51 26.44
N LEU A 507 -10.41 22.46 25.13
CA LEU A 507 -9.94 21.37 24.29
C LEU A 507 -8.41 21.39 24.18
N LEU A 508 -7.79 22.57 24.12
CA LEU A 508 -6.34 22.73 24.03
C LEU A 508 -5.66 22.21 25.29
N ILE A 509 -6.23 22.48 26.47
CA ILE A 509 -5.76 21.93 27.74
C ILE A 509 -5.84 20.40 27.74
N ASP A 510 -6.97 19.80 27.32
CA ASP A 510 -7.11 18.34 27.22
C ASP A 510 -6.09 17.74 26.24
N TYR A 511 -5.87 18.39 25.08
CA TYR A 511 -4.91 17.97 24.07
C TYR A 511 -3.47 17.94 24.60
N VAL A 512 -3.03 19.04 25.23
CA VAL A 512 -1.68 19.17 25.80
C VAL A 512 -1.44 18.16 26.93
N GLN A 513 -2.47 17.91 27.76
CA GLN A 513 -2.39 16.91 28.83
C GLN A 513 -2.26 15.48 28.28
N LYS A 514 -2.99 15.14 27.20
CA LYS A 514 -2.91 13.83 26.54
C LYS A 514 -1.64 13.64 25.70
N TYR A 515 -1.16 14.68 25.04
CA TYR A 515 -0.06 14.62 24.08
C TYR A 515 1.09 15.58 24.45
N PRO A 516 1.76 15.39 25.61
CA PRO A 516 2.75 16.33 26.14
C PRO A 516 3.95 16.56 25.19
N LYS A 517 4.27 15.61 24.32
CA LYS A 517 5.33 15.76 23.30
C LYS A 517 5.01 16.81 22.24
N ASP A 518 3.72 17.05 21.95
CA ASP A 518 3.29 18.06 21.00
C ASP A 518 3.33 19.47 21.62
N ALA A 519 3.09 19.56 22.94
CA ALA A 519 3.18 20.80 23.70
C ALA A 519 4.59 21.39 23.69
N ASP A 520 5.63 20.55 23.71
CA ASP A 520 7.02 20.97 23.53
C ASP A 520 7.28 21.60 22.15
N GLY A 521 6.54 21.16 21.12
CA GLY A 521 6.57 21.74 19.77
C GLY A 521 5.84 23.08 19.70
N LEU A 522 4.66 23.18 20.32
CA LEU A 522 3.87 24.42 20.38
C LEU A 522 4.58 25.52 21.19
N ASN A 523 5.24 25.15 22.28
CA ASN A 523 6.10 26.06 23.06
C ASN A 523 7.29 26.59 22.24
N LYS A 524 7.89 25.75 21.37
CA LYS A 524 9.00 26.16 20.48
C LYS A 524 8.55 27.06 19.33
N LEU A 525 7.30 26.96 18.89
CA LEU A 525 6.70 27.79 17.85
C LEU A 525 6.20 29.15 18.38
N GLY A 526 6.31 29.39 19.69
CA GLY A 526 5.94 30.67 20.31
C GLY A 526 4.44 30.96 20.34
N VAL A 527 3.61 29.95 20.07
CA VAL A 527 2.14 30.10 19.95
C VAL A 527 1.49 30.36 21.32
N PHE A 528 2.10 29.91 22.43
CA PHE A 528 1.61 30.19 23.77
C PHE A 528 2.74 30.41 24.79
N ARG A 529 2.62 31.46 25.62
CA ARG A 529 3.32 31.59 26.91
C ARG A 529 2.30 31.25 27.99
N TRP A 530 2.43 30.10 28.66
CA TRP A 530 1.73 29.87 29.92
C TRP A 530 2.68 30.13 31.10
N THR A 531 2.19 30.90 32.06
CA THR A 531 2.68 30.96 33.45
C THR A 531 1.98 29.92 34.30
#